data_AF-A0A1S1WTK7-F1
#
_entry.id   AF-A0A1S1WTK7-F1
#
_cell.length_a   1.000
_cell.length_b   1.000
_cell.length_c   1.000
_cell.angle_alpha   90.00
_cell.angle_beta   90.00
_cell.angle_gamma   90.00
#
_symmetry.space_group_name_H-M   'P 1'
#
loop_
_entity.id
_entity.type
_entity.pdbx_description
1 polymer ?
#
loop_
_entity_poly.entity_id
_entity_poly.type
_entity_poly.pdbx_seq_one_letter_code
_entity_poly.pdbx_strand_id
1 'polypeptide(L)'
;MSKPIVTVKNHSSRDIFIDGDPNWDDQVLLIDGQPQERIYLLASDQSVQISVDWDGQGNELMMGVIFADGPDYDYGGDGFYQLSIGQEPRSGNLGVTDGGGDAKVQYTVGQQTPWTMTMDFIDQ
;
A
#
# COMPACT_ATOMS: atom_id res chain seq x y z
N MET A 1 16.07 -11.13 7.48
CA MET A 1 15.20 -10.33 6.61
C MET A 1 13.83 -10.97 6.55
N SER A 2 12.83 -10.25 7.05
CA SER A 2 11.42 -10.60 6.92
C SER A 2 10.77 -9.48 6.13
N LYS A 3 9.96 -9.78 5.13
CA LYS A 3 9.30 -8.74 4.32
C LYS A 3 7.86 -8.58 4.80
N PRO A 4 7.40 -7.37 5.19
CA PRO A 4 5.97 -7.13 5.24
C PRO A 4 5.42 -7.26 3.81
N ILE A 5 4.43 -8.12 3.62
CA ILE A 5 3.80 -8.38 2.33
C ILE A 5 2.35 -7.95 2.40
N VAL A 6 1.95 -7.03 1.53
CA VAL A 6 0.56 -6.64 1.36
C VAL A 6 0.09 -7.13 0.01
N THR A 7 -0.91 -8.03 0.02
CA THR A 7 -1.62 -8.40 -1.20
C THR A 7 -2.68 -7.34 -1.45
N VAL A 8 -2.46 -6.51 -2.47
CA VAL A 8 -3.39 -5.47 -2.88
C VAL A 8 -4.29 -6.04 -3.96
N LYS A 9 -5.60 -5.89 -3.82
CA LYS A 9 -6.60 -6.33 -4.80
C LYS A 9 -7.45 -5.16 -5.20
N ASN A 10 -7.58 -4.95 -6.50
CA ASN A 10 -8.44 -3.92 -7.04
C ASN A 10 -9.75 -4.55 -7.54
N HIS A 11 -10.81 -4.40 -6.75
CA HIS A 11 -12.18 -4.76 -7.11
C HIS A 11 -13.01 -3.53 -7.51
N SER A 12 -12.39 -2.36 -7.63
CA SER A 12 -13.05 -1.15 -8.07
C SER A 12 -13.17 -1.09 -9.59
N SER A 13 -14.06 -0.24 -10.10
CA SER A 13 -14.21 0.04 -11.53
C SER A 13 -13.09 0.90 -12.12
N ARG A 14 -12.13 1.34 -11.28
CA ARG A 14 -11.07 2.29 -11.62
C ARG A 14 -9.71 1.61 -11.51
N ASP A 15 -8.73 2.15 -12.21
CA ASP A 15 -7.34 1.76 -11.98
C ASP A 15 -6.84 2.40 -10.68
N ILE A 16 -5.98 1.68 -9.96
CA ILE A 16 -5.27 2.20 -8.80
C ILE A 16 -3.81 2.44 -9.16
N PHE A 17 -3.30 3.61 -8.83
CA PHE A 17 -1.93 4.00 -9.06
C PHE A 17 -1.16 3.87 -7.74
N ILE A 18 -0.17 2.99 -7.71
CA ILE A 18 0.66 2.74 -6.53
C ILE A 18 1.97 3.49 -6.72
N ASP A 19 2.29 4.44 -5.84
CA ASP A 19 3.56 5.14 -5.92
C ASP A 19 4.71 4.21 -5.50
N GLY A 20 5.76 4.20 -6.32
CA GLY A 20 6.98 3.43 -6.07
C GLY A 20 7.91 4.10 -5.06
N ASP A 21 7.75 5.41 -4.84
CA ASP A 21 8.54 6.21 -3.91
C ASP A 21 7.62 7.03 -2.99
N PRO A 22 7.03 6.40 -1.96
CA PRO A 22 6.09 7.06 -1.05
C PRO A 22 6.74 8.11 -0.12
N ASN A 23 7.97 8.54 -0.41
CA ASN A 23 8.75 9.59 0.27
C ASN A 23 9.02 9.31 1.76
N TRP A 24 9.34 8.06 2.08
CA TRP A 24 10.12 7.73 3.27
C TRP A 24 11.56 7.45 2.82
N ASP A 25 12.31 8.56 2.69
CA ASP A 25 13.60 8.86 2.04
C ASP A 25 14.63 7.75 1.70
N ASP A 26 14.49 6.51 2.19
CA ASP A 26 15.38 5.38 1.90
C ASP A 26 14.65 4.06 1.54
N GLN A 27 13.32 4.09 1.41
CA GLN A 27 12.52 2.90 1.15
C GLN A 27 12.19 2.72 -0.34
N VAL A 28 12.52 1.55 -0.90
CA VAL A 28 12.14 1.16 -2.26
C VAL A 28 10.97 0.18 -2.20
N LEU A 29 9.84 0.54 -2.80
CA LEU A 29 8.71 -0.37 -2.92
C LEU A 29 9.04 -1.51 -3.88
N LEU A 30 8.69 -2.73 -3.49
CA LEU A 30 8.82 -3.92 -4.31
C LEU A 30 7.44 -4.35 -4.80
N ILE A 31 7.25 -4.41 -6.10
CA ILE A 31 6.05 -4.96 -6.76
C ILE A 31 6.36 -6.38 -7.23
N ASP A 32 5.64 -7.37 -6.71
CA ASP A 32 5.89 -8.80 -6.93
C ASP A 32 7.38 -9.18 -6.73
N GLY A 33 8.01 -8.53 -5.75
CA GLY A 33 9.41 -8.73 -5.37
C GLY A 33 10.43 -8.00 -6.26
N GLN A 34 10.00 -7.22 -7.25
CA GLN A 34 10.87 -6.38 -8.08
C GLN A 34 10.85 -4.92 -7.60
N PRO A 35 12.01 -4.25 -7.48
CA PRO A 35 12.06 -2.82 -7.21
C PRO A 35 11.25 -2.01 -8.21
N GLN A 36 10.43 -1.10 -7.69
CA GLN A 36 9.54 -0.28 -8.47
C GLN A 36 9.82 1.20 -8.17
N GLU A 37 10.55 1.86 -9.06
CA GLU A 37 10.95 3.28 -8.92
C GLU A 37 9.92 4.26 -9.52
N ARG A 38 8.86 3.76 -10.15
CA ARG A 38 7.83 4.56 -10.83
C ARG A 38 6.46 4.13 -10.37
N ILE A 39 5.46 4.96 -10.62
CA ILE A 39 4.06 4.60 -10.40
C ILE A 39 3.73 3.27 -11.10
N TYR A 40 3.14 2.33 -10.34
CA TYR A 40 2.61 1.07 -10.84
C TYR A 40 1.09 1.18 -11.03
N LEU A 41 0.61 0.79 -12.22
CA LEU A 41 -0.82 0.73 -12.52
C LEU A 41 -1.37 -0.64 -12.13
N LEU A 42 -2.28 -0.67 -11.17
CA LEU A 42 -3.08 -1.85 -10.83
C LEU A 42 -4.46 -1.71 -11.46
N ALA A 43 -4.67 -2.37 -12.60
CA ALA A 43 -5.94 -2.31 -13.31
C ALA A 43 -7.09 -2.95 -12.51
N SER A 44 -8.32 -2.62 -12.89
CA SER A 44 -9.53 -3.26 -12.34
C SER A 44 -9.46 -4.80 -12.46
N ASP A 45 -9.97 -5.50 -11.44
CA ASP A 45 -9.95 -6.96 -11.28
C ASP A 45 -8.55 -7.60 -11.22
N GLN A 46 -7.50 -6.81 -10.98
CA GLN A 46 -6.15 -7.31 -10.78
C GLN A 46 -5.72 -7.29 -9.31
N SER A 47 -4.67 -8.06 -9.02
CA SER A 47 -4.02 -8.08 -7.71
C SER A 47 -2.51 -8.08 -7.85
N VAL A 48 -1.83 -7.54 -6.86
CA VAL A 48 -0.38 -7.47 -6.81
C VAL A 48 0.13 -7.61 -5.38
N GLN A 49 1.35 -8.10 -5.19
CA GLN A 49 2.01 -8.05 -3.90
C GLN A 49 2.92 -6.84 -3.83
N ILE A 50 2.74 -6.02 -2.81
CA ILE A 50 3.67 -4.95 -2.46
C ILE A 50 4.46 -5.33 -1.22
N SER A 51 5.74 -5.00 -1.20
CA SER A 51 6.62 -5.25 -0.05
C SER A 51 7.77 -4.26 -0.01
N VAL A 52 8.55 -4.31 1.06
CA VAL A 52 9.81 -3.58 1.20
C VAL A 52 10.84 -4.50 1.83
N ASP A 53 12.12 -4.25 1.58
CA ASP A 53 13.19 -4.94 2.29
C ASP A 53 13.28 -4.39 3.72
N TRP A 54 12.73 -5.15 4.67
CA TRP A 54 12.72 -4.80 6.09
C TRP A 54 13.72 -5.65 6.86
N ASP A 55 14.66 -4.99 7.54
CA ASP A 55 15.60 -5.63 8.45
C ASP A 55 15.43 -5.08 9.87
N GLY A 56 14.54 -5.73 10.63
CA GLY A 56 14.23 -5.31 11.98
C GLY A 56 13.13 -6.14 12.61
N GLN A 57 12.84 -5.83 13.88
CA GLN A 57 11.61 -6.25 14.52
C GLN A 57 10.41 -5.56 13.87
N GLY A 58 9.21 -6.09 14.08
CA GLY A 58 8.01 -5.40 13.64
C GLY A 58 7.85 -4.04 14.33
N ASN A 59 7.40 -3.06 13.56
CA ASN A 59 7.17 -1.68 13.99
C ASN A 59 5.87 -1.18 13.34
N GLU A 60 5.29 -0.10 13.84
CA GLU A 60 4.12 0.55 13.24
C GLU A 60 4.43 1.19 11.87
N LEU A 61 5.68 1.59 11.60
CA LEU A 61 6.09 2.32 10.40
C LEU A 61 6.98 1.47 9.48
N MET A 62 6.56 0.23 9.18
CA MET A 62 7.40 -0.68 8.41
C MET A 62 7.43 -0.35 6.91
N MET A 63 6.32 0.12 6.36
CA MET A 63 6.16 0.43 4.94
C MET A 63 5.32 1.68 4.76
N GLY A 64 5.82 2.65 4.01
CA GLY A 64 5.05 3.78 3.52
C GLY A 64 4.49 3.39 2.15
N VAL A 65 3.29 3.84 1.81
CA VAL A 65 2.73 3.62 0.47
C VAL A 65 1.72 4.71 0.13
N ILE A 66 1.70 5.11 -1.14
CA ILE A 66 0.65 5.97 -1.69
C ILE A 66 -0.18 5.17 -2.69
N PHE A 67 -1.50 5.23 -2.53
CA PHE A 67 -2.48 4.69 -3.48
C PHE A 67 -3.33 5.84 -4.01
N ALA A 68 -3.31 6.09 -5.31
CA ALA A 68 -4.06 7.15 -5.96
C ALA A 68 -5.14 6.62 -6.91
N ASP A 69 -6.23 7.38 -7.05
CA ASP A 69 -7.34 7.12 -7.97
C ASP A 69 -7.11 7.64 -9.40
N GLY A 70 -5.95 8.25 -9.63
CA GLY A 70 -5.51 8.78 -10.92
C GLY A 70 -4.00 9.08 -10.92
N PRO A 71 -3.39 9.23 -12.12
CA PRO A 71 -1.95 9.44 -12.25
C PRO A 71 -1.48 10.86 -11.92
N ASP A 72 -2.40 11.82 -11.74
CA ASP A 72 -2.08 13.23 -11.50
C ASP A 72 -2.48 13.66 -10.07
N TYR A 73 -2.15 12.83 -9.07
CA TYR A 73 -2.49 13.13 -7.67
C TYR A 73 -1.62 14.23 -7.06
N ASP A 74 -0.42 14.46 -7.60
CA ASP A 74 0.50 15.50 -7.12
C ASP A 74 0.07 16.92 -7.51
N TYR A 75 -0.51 17.09 -8.70
CA TYR A 75 -0.79 18.42 -9.28
C TYR A 75 -2.18 18.58 -9.89
N GLY A 76 -2.86 17.48 -10.24
CA GLY A 76 -4.15 17.47 -10.95
C GLY A 76 -5.40 17.37 -10.07
N GLY A 77 -5.23 17.12 -8.77
CA GLY A 77 -6.34 16.99 -7.83
C GLY A 77 -7.04 15.63 -7.86
N ASP A 78 -6.37 14.59 -8.38
CA ASP A 78 -6.78 13.21 -8.15
C ASP A 78 -6.64 12.86 -6.66
N GLY A 79 -7.54 12.00 -6.18
CA GLY A 79 -7.58 11.63 -4.78
C GLY A 79 -6.57 10.53 -4.48
N PHE A 80 -5.91 10.59 -3.33
CA PHE A 80 -4.96 9.58 -2.90
C PHE A 80 -5.09 9.26 -1.42
N TYR A 81 -4.59 8.10 -1.06
CA TYR A 81 -4.24 7.71 0.30
C TYR A 81 -2.73 7.70 0.44
N GLN A 82 -2.22 8.27 1.53
CA GLN A 82 -0.85 8.10 1.97
C GLN A 82 -0.89 7.36 3.31
N LEU A 83 -0.38 6.13 3.33
CA LEU A 83 -0.56 5.18 4.43
C LEU A 83 0.76 4.70 4.98
N SER A 84 0.78 4.50 6.30
CA SER A 84 1.77 3.71 7.02
C SER A 84 1.24 2.31 7.24
N ILE A 85 2.01 1.30 6.87
CA ILE A 85 1.72 -0.11 7.07
C ILE A 85 2.76 -0.70 8.02
N GLY A 86 2.29 -1.34 9.09
CA GLY A 86 3.15 -1.92 10.11
C GLY A 86 2.41 -2.82 11.09
N GLN A 87 3.11 -3.32 12.09
CA GLN A 87 2.51 -4.14 13.14
C GLN A 87 1.75 -3.28 14.13
N GLU A 88 0.44 -3.52 14.21
CA GLU A 88 -0.47 -2.91 15.17
C GLU A 88 -0.07 -3.24 16.63
N PRO A 89 0.08 -2.26 17.53
CA PRO A 89 0.58 -2.51 18.89
C PRO A 89 -0.27 -3.49 19.72
N ARG A 90 -1.57 -3.56 19.41
CA ARG A 90 -2.53 -4.39 20.16
C ARG A 90 -2.57 -5.84 19.68
N SER A 91 -2.51 -6.06 18.36
CA SER A 91 -2.68 -7.40 17.77
C SER A 91 -1.35 -8.03 17.36
N GLY A 92 -0.30 -7.23 17.15
CA GLY A 92 0.97 -7.65 16.56
C GLY A 92 0.86 -8.04 15.09
N ASN A 93 -0.30 -7.82 14.46
CA ASN A 93 -0.55 -8.13 13.06
C ASN A 93 -0.27 -6.92 12.18
N LEU A 94 0.13 -7.18 10.93
CA LEU A 94 0.34 -6.17 9.91
C LEU A 94 -1.00 -5.50 9.55
N GLY A 95 -1.04 -4.17 9.57
CA GLY A 95 -2.22 -3.35 9.30
C GLY A 95 -1.83 -1.94 8.87
N VAL A 96 -2.84 -1.10 8.62
CA VAL A 96 -2.66 0.34 8.40
C VAL A 96 -2.63 1.02 9.76
N THR A 97 -1.49 1.57 10.14
CA THR A 97 -1.18 2.07 11.49
C THR A 97 -1.25 3.59 11.59
N ASP A 98 -1.06 4.29 10.47
CA ASP A 98 -1.21 5.73 10.34
C ASP A 98 -1.51 6.09 8.88
N GLY A 99 -1.91 7.33 8.66
CA GLY A 99 -2.18 7.87 7.34
C GLY A 99 -3.64 8.26 7.11
N GLY A 100 -3.91 8.69 5.89
CA GLY A 100 -5.20 9.22 5.50
C GLY A 100 -5.20 9.66 4.04
N GLY A 101 -6.31 10.26 3.62
CA GLY A 101 -6.49 10.70 2.25
C GLY A 101 -7.94 10.68 1.83
N ASP A 102 -8.19 11.14 0.61
CA ASP A 102 -9.53 11.30 0.04
C ASP A 102 -9.58 10.77 -1.40
N ALA A 103 -9.15 9.52 -1.57
CA ALA A 103 -9.29 8.80 -2.84
C ALA A 103 -10.77 8.43 -3.08
N LYS A 104 -11.21 8.43 -4.33
CA LYS A 104 -12.58 8.08 -4.77
C LYS A 104 -12.88 6.57 -4.76
N VAL A 105 -12.04 5.80 -4.08
CA VAL A 105 -12.18 4.36 -3.83
C VAL A 105 -12.08 4.12 -2.33
N GLN A 106 -12.72 3.09 -1.80
CA GLN A 106 -12.53 2.67 -0.41
C GLN A 106 -11.57 1.50 -0.36
N TYR A 107 -10.77 1.41 0.70
CA TYR A 107 -10.03 0.20 1.01
C TYR A 107 -10.57 -0.48 2.27
N THR A 108 -10.43 -1.79 2.33
CA THR A 108 -10.63 -2.58 3.55
C THR A 108 -9.42 -3.47 3.80
N VAL A 109 -9.11 -3.70 5.08
CA VAL A 109 -8.03 -4.62 5.49
C VAL A 109 -8.65 -5.98 5.83
N GLY A 110 -8.19 -7.00 5.09
CA GLY A 110 -8.66 -8.37 5.18
C GLY A 110 -7.78 -9.24 6.07
N GLN A 111 -7.45 -10.46 5.63
CA GLN A 111 -6.62 -11.41 6.38
C GLN A 111 -5.31 -10.76 6.86
N GLN A 112 -4.94 -10.94 8.13
CA GLN A 112 -3.72 -10.37 8.72
C GLN A 112 -2.92 -11.44 9.48
N THR A 113 -1.60 -11.35 9.36
CA THR A 113 -0.60 -12.01 10.21
C THR A 113 0.44 -10.97 10.62
N PRO A 114 1.43 -11.28 11.47
CA PRO A 114 2.50 -10.33 11.80
C PRO A 114 3.29 -9.80 10.59
N TRP A 115 3.27 -10.48 9.44
CA TRP A 115 4.07 -10.12 8.27
C TRP A 115 3.29 -10.03 6.97
N THR A 116 1.98 -10.33 7.00
CA THR A 116 1.18 -10.33 5.78
C THR A 116 -0.17 -9.72 6.02
N MET A 117 -0.68 -8.96 5.06
CA MET A 117 -2.08 -8.56 5.04
C MET A 117 -2.67 -8.57 3.64
N THR A 118 -4.00 -8.56 3.54
CA THR A 118 -4.72 -8.26 2.29
C THR A 118 -5.35 -6.87 2.40
N MET A 119 -5.26 -6.08 1.32
CA MET A 119 -5.95 -4.82 1.17
C MET A 119 -6.82 -4.89 -0.09
N ASP A 120 -8.13 -4.71 0.10
CA ASP A 120 -9.12 -4.77 -0.97
C ASP A 120 -9.64 -3.37 -1.27
N PHE A 121 -9.47 -2.90 -2.51
CA PHE A 121 -10.03 -1.65 -3.01
C PHE A 121 -11.36 -1.89 -3.72
N ILE A 122 -12.37 -1.06 -3.43
CA ILE A 122 -13.70 -1.09 -4.03
C ILE A 122 -14.15 0.32 -4.40
N ASP A 123 -15.16 0.44 -5.26
CA ASP A 123 -15.83 1.72 -5.50
C ASP A 123 -16.48 2.26 -4.21
N GLN A 124 -16.50 3.59 -4.05
CA GLN A 124 -17.22 4.28 -2.96
C GLN A 124 -18.75 4.19 -3.08
#